data_AF-A0A4T0VGR3-F1
#
_entry.id   AF-A0A4T0VGR3-F1
#
_cell.length_a   1.000
_cell.length_b   1.000
_cell.length_c   1.000
_cell.angle_alpha   90.00
_cell.angle_beta   90.00
_cell.angle_gamma   90.00
#
_symmetry.space_group_name_H-M   'P 1'
#
loop_
_entity.id
_entity.type
_entity.pdbx_description
1 polymer ?
#
loop_
_entity_poly.entity_id
_entity_poly.type
_entity_poly.pdbx_seq_one_letter_code
_entity_poly.pdbx_strand_id
1 'polypeptide(L)'
;MAGVGVAVAQRPTDTSICDYYTTALLKNNTAENQYTLLNLLVNTVVIGNYTMPNVGVKVPGILASGTYNGAEVNLLPYFNGQLASSNRGGSSGVSVNFLDGGGAAPLMKNMPANDDKSKQYFLLTHLYQFFGALLGCSQYGMTGFPRYAGFASMYEVHKFMDLDENELGYFIQQVALAGASFGVAQNDLEAVGMALNQLFGLRCSPATTAIPEQGPQLQAICIEDSCPISPNATCANYQPAIAPKNATGVETNATMTGSNPTATTTPSMVPTSGAATQGISLALLVALIACIV
;
A
#
# COMPACT_ATOMS: atom_id res chain seq x y z
N MET A 1 3.35 44.86 -11.33
CA MET A 1 3.65 43.70 -12.18
C MET A 1 2.45 42.78 -12.10
N ALA A 2 1.68 42.67 -13.18
CA ALA A 2 0.53 41.78 -13.25
C ALA A 2 1.06 40.37 -13.53
N GLY A 3 0.91 39.46 -12.55
CA GLY A 3 1.22 38.06 -12.73
C GLY A 3 0.24 37.47 -13.75
N VAL A 4 0.77 36.99 -14.87
CA VAL A 4 0.02 36.16 -15.81
C VAL A 4 -0.24 34.84 -15.09
N GLY A 5 -1.40 34.75 -14.43
CA GLY A 5 -1.91 33.48 -13.94
C GLY A 5 -2.11 32.59 -15.16
N VAL A 6 -1.31 31.54 -15.28
CA VAL A 6 -1.58 30.47 -16.24
C VAL A 6 -2.86 29.81 -15.76
N ALA A 7 -4.00 30.23 -16.33
CA ALA A 7 -5.23 29.49 -16.19
C ALA A 7 -4.98 28.14 -16.86
N VAL A 8 -4.72 27.11 -16.06
CA VAL A 8 -4.77 25.74 -16.55
C VAL A 8 -6.18 25.56 -17.08
N ALA A 9 -6.32 25.30 -18.38
CA ALA A 9 -7.62 25.08 -18.98
C ALA A 9 -8.35 23.99 -18.17
N GLN A 10 -9.64 24.14 -17.97
CA GLN A 10 -10.41 23.09 -17.30
C GLN A 10 -10.35 21.83 -18.18
N ARG A 11 -10.03 20.68 -17.56
CA ARG A 11 -10.09 19.38 -18.24
C ARG A 11 -11.46 19.20 -18.92
N PRO A 12 -11.53 18.85 -20.22
CA PRO A 12 -12.77 18.47 -20.89
C PRO A 12 -13.45 17.29 -20.18
N THR A 13 -14.77 17.30 -20.07
CA THR A 13 -15.51 16.29 -19.29
C THR A 13 -15.41 14.87 -19.86
N ASP A 14 -15.11 14.73 -21.14
CA ASP A 14 -14.95 13.49 -21.90
C ASP A 14 -13.50 12.94 -21.90
N THR A 15 -12.53 13.72 -21.44
CA THR A 15 -11.12 13.29 -21.32
C THR A 15 -10.85 12.85 -19.88
N SER A 16 -10.24 11.69 -19.66
CA SER A 16 -9.89 11.26 -18.29
C SER A 16 -8.85 12.18 -17.62
N ILE A 17 -8.75 12.12 -16.29
CA ILE A 17 -7.74 12.87 -15.54
C ILE A 17 -6.34 12.49 -16.02
N CYS A 18 -6.05 11.19 -16.14
CA CYS A 18 -4.76 10.71 -16.59
C CYS A 18 -4.40 11.18 -18.00
N ASP A 19 -5.30 11.04 -18.97
CA ASP A 19 -5.05 11.43 -20.36
C ASP A 19 -4.77 12.94 -20.45
N TYR A 20 -5.58 13.73 -19.76
CA TYR A 20 -5.46 15.19 -19.78
C TYR A 20 -4.11 15.66 -19.23
N TYR A 21 -3.73 15.21 -18.04
CA TYR A 21 -2.46 15.64 -17.43
C TYR A 21 -1.25 15.01 -18.09
N THR A 22 -1.39 13.86 -18.75
CA THR A 22 -0.32 13.30 -19.59
C THR A 22 -0.02 14.24 -20.75
N THR A 23 -1.04 14.69 -21.47
CA THR A 23 -0.86 15.68 -22.55
C THR A 23 -0.37 17.02 -22.02
N ALA A 24 -0.94 17.52 -20.92
CA ALA A 24 -0.59 18.82 -20.38
C ALA A 24 0.86 18.90 -19.90
N LEU A 25 1.38 17.83 -19.27
CA LEU A 25 2.71 17.81 -18.66
C LEU A 25 3.78 17.18 -19.55
N LEU A 26 3.43 16.16 -20.34
CA LEU A 26 4.35 15.34 -21.12
C LEU A 26 4.11 15.42 -22.64
N LYS A 27 3.24 16.33 -23.07
CA LYS A 27 2.90 16.68 -24.46
C LYS A 27 2.07 15.62 -25.19
N ASN A 28 2.56 14.39 -25.30
CA ASN A 28 1.92 13.33 -26.09
C ASN A 28 1.26 12.29 -25.18
N ASN A 29 0.03 11.87 -25.52
CA ASN A 29 -0.67 10.83 -24.78
C ASN A 29 -0.28 9.43 -25.28
N THR A 30 0.89 8.93 -24.87
CA THR A 30 1.37 7.56 -25.17
C THR A 30 1.41 6.70 -23.91
N ALA A 31 1.51 5.38 -24.06
CA ALA A 31 1.62 4.45 -22.93
C ALA A 31 2.80 4.79 -22.01
N GLU A 32 3.97 5.05 -22.59
CA GLU A 32 5.18 5.40 -21.85
C GLU A 32 5.04 6.73 -21.10
N ASN A 33 4.36 7.71 -21.70
CA ASN A 33 4.12 9.00 -21.06
C ASN A 33 3.09 8.89 -19.94
N GLN A 34 2.02 8.12 -20.12
CA GLN A 34 1.08 7.84 -19.03
C GLN A 34 1.80 7.13 -17.88
N TYR A 35 2.56 6.07 -18.17
CA TYR A 35 3.35 5.39 -17.14
C TYR A 35 4.34 6.32 -16.44
N THR A 36 4.99 7.23 -17.19
CA THR A 36 5.88 8.26 -16.63
C THR A 36 5.12 9.23 -15.72
N LEU A 37 3.93 9.68 -16.10
CA LEU A 37 3.07 10.51 -15.24
C LEU A 37 2.78 9.80 -13.91
N LEU A 38 2.45 8.51 -13.95
CA LEU A 38 2.16 7.73 -12.75
C LEU A 38 3.40 7.51 -11.89
N ASN A 39 4.58 7.31 -12.50
CA ASN A 39 5.85 7.25 -11.77
C ASN A 39 6.09 8.57 -11.02
N LEU A 40 5.96 9.71 -11.70
CA LEU A 40 6.16 11.04 -11.11
C LEU A 40 5.19 11.29 -9.95
N LEU A 41 3.90 10.98 -10.16
CA LEU A 41 2.86 11.13 -9.16
C LEU A 41 3.11 10.25 -7.95
N VAL A 42 3.17 8.93 -8.14
CA VAL A 42 3.30 7.97 -7.05
C VAL A 42 4.61 8.14 -6.30
N ASN A 43 5.74 8.38 -6.98
CA ASN A 43 7.00 8.64 -6.27
C ASN A 43 6.88 9.90 -5.42
N THR A 44 6.21 10.95 -5.90
CA THR A 44 6.00 12.18 -5.11
C THR A 44 5.08 11.93 -3.92
N VAL A 45 4.06 11.08 -4.06
CA VAL A 45 3.24 10.62 -2.93
C VAL A 45 4.09 9.83 -1.92
N VAL A 46 5.02 8.99 -2.38
CA VAL A 46 5.80 8.13 -1.50
C VAL A 46 6.89 8.91 -0.75
N ILE A 47 7.72 9.66 -1.47
CA ILE A 47 8.94 10.31 -0.93
C ILE A 47 8.86 11.83 -0.82
N GLY A 48 7.75 12.45 -1.22
CA GLY A 48 7.60 13.90 -1.26
C GLY A 48 8.21 14.52 -2.52
N ASN A 49 8.30 15.86 -2.57
CA ASN A 49 8.81 16.55 -3.76
C ASN A 49 10.27 16.18 -4.07
N TYR A 50 10.52 15.63 -5.26
CA TYR A 50 11.86 15.35 -5.78
C TYR A 50 12.07 15.85 -7.22
N THR A 51 11.01 16.34 -7.86
CA THR A 51 11.02 16.83 -9.24
C THR A 51 11.07 18.36 -9.30
N MET A 52 11.71 18.89 -10.33
CA MET A 52 11.65 20.31 -10.71
C MET A 52 11.27 20.42 -12.20
N PRO A 53 10.47 21.44 -12.59
CA PRO A 53 9.84 22.45 -11.74
C PRO A 53 8.63 21.91 -10.98
N ASN A 54 8.40 22.40 -9.76
CA ASN A 54 7.15 22.24 -9.02
C ASN A 54 6.51 23.62 -8.83
N VAL A 55 5.19 23.67 -8.61
CA VAL A 55 4.46 24.96 -8.47
C VAL A 55 4.51 25.54 -7.04
N GLY A 56 5.50 25.14 -6.24
CA GLY A 56 5.69 25.64 -4.87
C GLY A 56 4.82 24.97 -3.79
N VAL A 57 4.05 23.93 -4.14
CA VAL A 57 3.31 23.12 -3.16
C VAL A 57 4.25 22.10 -2.52
N LYS A 58 4.41 22.19 -1.20
CA LYS A 58 5.21 21.26 -0.41
C LYS A 58 4.47 19.93 -0.22
N VAL A 59 5.16 18.84 -0.56
CA VAL A 59 4.68 17.46 -0.37
C VAL A 59 5.69 16.73 0.51
N PRO A 60 5.33 16.37 1.75
CA PRO A 60 6.17 15.54 2.62
C PRO A 60 6.37 14.11 2.13
N GLY A 61 5.32 13.50 1.58
CA GLY A 61 5.28 12.07 1.23
C GLY A 61 4.86 11.18 2.40
N ILE A 62 4.35 9.99 2.10
CA ILE A 62 3.82 9.05 3.11
C ILE A 62 4.91 8.40 3.96
N LEU A 63 6.16 8.38 3.49
CA LEU A 63 7.29 7.87 4.28
C LEU A 63 7.79 8.89 5.32
N ALA A 64 7.32 10.14 5.26
CA ALA A 64 7.55 11.13 6.30
C ALA A 64 6.39 11.11 7.31
N SER A 65 6.72 11.29 8.59
CA SER A 65 5.71 11.58 9.62
C SER A 65 5.01 12.90 9.30
N GLY A 66 3.74 13.00 9.67
CA GLY A 66 2.93 14.19 9.45
C GLY A 66 1.79 14.30 10.45
N THR A 67 0.82 15.14 10.09
CA THR A 67 -0.38 15.37 10.90
C THR A 67 -1.59 15.36 9.99
N TYR A 68 -2.68 14.73 10.43
CA TYR A 68 -3.98 14.76 9.78
C TYR A 68 -5.07 14.92 10.84
N ASN A 69 -6.04 15.81 10.61
CA ASN A 69 -7.08 16.16 11.60
C ASN A 69 -6.56 16.47 13.02
N GLY A 70 -5.33 17.00 13.13
CA GLY A 70 -4.68 17.31 14.41
C GLY A 70 -4.03 16.11 15.11
N ALA A 71 -4.15 14.89 14.56
CA ALA A 71 -3.47 13.69 15.03
C ALA A 71 -2.12 13.50 14.32
N GLU A 72 -1.10 13.06 15.05
CA GLU A 72 0.17 12.64 14.45
C GLU A 72 0.00 11.32 13.69
N VAL A 73 0.57 11.25 12.48
CA VAL A 73 0.50 10.08 11.61
C VAL A 73 1.89 9.69 11.14
N ASN A 74 2.20 8.39 11.17
CA ASN A 74 3.44 7.85 10.66
C ASN A 74 3.20 6.50 9.94
N LEU A 75 3.22 6.52 8.62
CA LEU A 75 2.99 5.31 7.82
C LEU A 75 4.27 4.51 7.54
N LEU A 76 5.46 5.07 7.77
CA LEU A 76 6.75 4.41 7.50
C LEU A 76 6.87 2.99 8.10
N PRO A 77 6.39 2.70 9.33
CA PRO A 77 6.51 1.37 9.93
C PRO A 77 5.82 0.24 9.15
N TYR A 78 4.82 0.56 8.33
CA TYR A 78 4.17 -0.41 7.44
C TYR A 78 5.02 -0.79 6.22
N PHE A 79 5.97 0.07 5.84
CA PHE A 79 6.80 -0.11 4.65
C PHE A 79 8.18 -0.68 4.95
N ASN A 80 8.75 -0.41 6.13
CA ASN A 80 10.14 -0.75 6.44
C ASN A 80 10.32 -2.08 7.21
N GLY A 81 9.23 -2.84 7.41
CA GLY A 81 9.23 -4.11 8.14
C GLY A 81 9.16 -3.99 9.66
N GLN A 82 8.94 -2.79 10.21
CA GLN A 82 8.74 -2.65 11.66
C GLN A 82 7.42 -3.27 12.15
N LEU A 83 6.39 -3.33 11.30
CA LEU A 83 5.10 -3.91 11.63
C LEU A 83 4.86 -5.24 10.92
N ALA A 84 4.27 -6.19 11.63
CA ALA A 84 3.74 -7.43 11.07
C ALA A 84 2.36 -7.21 10.44
N SER A 85 2.33 -6.41 9.37
CA SER A 85 1.10 -5.89 8.77
C SER A 85 0.77 -6.42 7.38
N SER A 86 1.67 -7.20 6.76
CA SER A 86 1.48 -7.70 5.40
C SER A 86 0.67 -9.00 5.37
N ASN A 87 -0.34 -9.09 4.52
CA ASN A 87 -1.07 -10.34 4.30
C ASN A 87 -0.30 -11.29 3.35
N ARG A 88 -0.12 -12.54 3.79
CA ARG A 88 0.47 -13.64 3.00
C ARG A 88 -0.42 -14.88 2.92
N GLY A 89 -1.74 -14.72 3.13
CA GLY A 89 -2.74 -15.79 3.08
C GLY A 89 -2.99 -16.51 4.41
N GLY A 90 -2.42 -16.02 5.51
CA GLY A 90 -2.63 -16.54 6.86
C GLY A 90 -3.69 -15.79 7.66
N SER A 91 -3.81 -16.11 8.96
CA SER A 91 -4.73 -15.46 9.90
C SER A 91 -4.15 -14.23 10.62
N SER A 92 -2.91 -13.86 10.31
CA SER A 92 -2.22 -12.69 10.87
C SER A 92 -1.27 -12.08 9.85
N GLY A 93 -0.93 -10.80 10.05
CA GLY A 93 0.09 -10.14 9.26
C GLY A 93 1.50 -10.67 9.56
N VAL A 94 2.39 -10.48 8.59
CA VAL A 94 3.83 -10.77 8.72
C VAL A 94 4.65 -9.51 8.41
N SER A 95 5.86 -9.44 8.96
CA SER A 95 6.77 -8.32 8.70
C SER A 95 7.41 -8.47 7.32
N VAL A 96 7.30 -7.43 6.51
CA VAL A 96 7.91 -7.34 5.19
C VAL A 96 8.51 -5.95 5.05
N ASN A 97 9.78 -5.88 4.66
CA ASN A 97 10.40 -4.64 4.24
C ASN A 97 10.14 -4.42 2.74
N PHE A 98 9.30 -3.45 2.41
CA PHE A 98 9.02 -2.98 1.05
C PHE A 98 9.96 -1.88 0.57
N LEU A 99 10.96 -1.50 1.36
CA LEU A 99 12.02 -0.55 1.00
C LEU A 99 13.36 -1.26 0.74
N ASP A 100 13.30 -2.56 0.41
CA ASP A 100 14.44 -3.44 0.15
C ASP A 100 15.13 -3.21 -1.20
N GLY A 101 14.53 -2.43 -2.10
CA GLY A 101 15.05 -2.09 -3.42
C GLY A 101 15.90 -0.81 -3.47
N GLY A 102 16.35 -0.29 -2.32
CA GLY A 102 17.13 0.95 -2.23
C GLY A 102 16.39 2.15 -1.66
N GLY A 103 15.15 1.97 -1.21
CA GLY A 103 14.33 2.99 -0.57
C GLY A 103 14.07 4.20 -1.47
N ALA A 104 14.21 5.40 -0.92
CA ALA A 104 13.93 6.64 -1.63
C ALA A 104 14.91 6.96 -2.77
N ALA A 105 16.15 6.46 -2.71
CA ALA A 105 17.20 6.81 -3.67
C ALA A 105 16.86 6.49 -5.15
N PRO A 106 16.35 5.30 -5.51
CA PRO A 106 15.87 5.04 -6.88
C PRO A 106 14.64 5.88 -7.26
N LEU A 107 13.73 6.16 -6.31
CA LEU A 107 12.51 6.94 -6.58
C LEU A 107 12.85 8.39 -7.00
N MET A 108 13.88 8.97 -6.41
CA MET A 108 14.43 10.28 -6.81
C MET A 108 14.95 10.31 -8.26
N LYS A 109 15.20 9.15 -8.86
CA LYS A 109 15.65 8.98 -10.25
C LYS A 109 14.53 8.49 -11.18
N ASN A 110 13.27 8.58 -10.76
CA ASN A 110 12.12 8.02 -11.48
C ASN A 110 12.18 6.50 -11.69
N MET A 111 12.86 5.79 -10.79
CA MET A 111 12.96 4.32 -10.82
C MET A 111 12.20 3.71 -9.64
N PRO A 112 11.42 2.63 -9.84
CA PRO A 112 10.70 1.96 -8.75
C PRO A 112 11.64 1.38 -7.68
N ALA A 113 12.81 0.87 -8.09
CA ALA A 113 13.84 0.29 -7.25
C ALA A 113 15.18 0.25 -8.01
N ASN A 114 16.26 -0.19 -7.35
CA ASN A 114 17.56 -0.44 -7.97
C ASN A 114 17.61 -1.73 -8.81
N ASP A 115 16.59 -2.59 -8.68
CA ASP A 115 16.47 -3.88 -9.35
C ASP A 115 15.00 -4.17 -9.68
N ASP A 116 14.73 -5.30 -10.35
CA ASP A 116 13.41 -5.75 -10.80
C ASP A 116 12.84 -6.93 -9.98
N LYS A 117 13.41 -7.22 -8.81
CA LYS A 117 13.06 -8.41 -7.98
C LYS A 117 12.71 -8.09 -6.53
N SER A 118 13.08 -6.91 -6.07
CA SER A 118 12.80 -6.40 -4.72
C SER A 118 11.31 -6.25 -4.48
N LYS A 119 10.89 -6.37 -3.22
CA LYS A 119 9.52 -6.09 -2.81
C LYS A 119 9.14 -4.64 -3.09
N GLN A 120 10.12 -3.73 -3.04
CA GLN A 120 9.97 -2.36 -3.48
C GLN A 120 9.59 -2.26 -4.97
N TYR A 121 10.30 -2.95 -5.87
CA TYR A 121 10.00 -2.91 -7.29
C TYR A 121 8.53 -3.29 -7.55
N PHE A 122 8.09 -4.40 -6.96
CA PHE A 122 6.71 -4.87 -7.10
C PHE A 122 5.70 -3.93 -6.47
N LEU A 123 5.96 -3.39 -5.27
CA LEU A 123 5.07 -2.42 -4.63
C LEU A 123 4.86 -1.20 -5.52
N LEU A 124 5.95 -0.57 -5.98
CA LEU A 124 5.88 0.68 -6.71
C LEU A 124 5.28 0.49 -8.10
N THR A 125 5.69 -0.54 -8.84
CA THR A 125 5.12 -0.83 -10.16
C THR A 125 3.63 -1.16 -10.08
N HIS A 126 3.20 -1.92 -9.06
CA HIS A 126 1.77 -2.16 -8.82
C HIS A 126 1.01 -0.88 -8.49
N LEU A 127 1.58 0.05 -7.70
CA LEU A 127 0.95 1.35 -7.44
C LEU A 127 0.80 2.15 -8.73
N TYR A 128 1.82 2.21 -9.60
CA TYR A 128 1.72 2.92 -10.88
C TYR A 128 0.59 2.36 -11.75
N GLN A 129 0.48 1.04 -11.82
CA GLN A 129 -0.53 0.35 -12.60
C GLN A 129 -1.93 0.52 -12.02
N PHE A 130 -2.09 0.40 -10.70
CA PHE A 130 -3.37 0.56 -10.02
C PHE A 130 -3.92 1.98 -10.20
N PHE A 131 -3.09 2.99 -9.95
CA PHE A 131 -3.47 4.39 -10.18
C PHE A 131 -3.69 4.69 -11.67
N GLY A 132 -3.01 3.97 -12.56
CA GLY A 132 -3.28 4.01 -13.99
C GLY A 132 -4.74 3.69 -14.33
N ALA A 133 -5.21 2.55 -13.82
CA ALA A 133 -6.60 2.15 -13.98
C ALA A 133 -7.57 3.13 -13.27
N LEU A 134 -7.28 3.50 -12.01
CA LEU A 134 -8.16 4.34 -11.20
C LEU A 134 -8.34 5.75 -11.79
N LEU A 135 -7.28 6.34 -12.35
CA LEU A 135 -7.30 7.67 -12.97
C LEU A 135 -7.77 7.66 -14.43
N GLY A 136 -8.09 6.49 -14.98
CA GLY A 136 -8.67 6.32 -16.32
C GLY A 136 -7.68 6.48 -17.46
N CYS A 137 -6.42 6.08 -17.28
CA CYS A 137 -5.41 6.13 -18.32
C CYS A 137 -5.79 5.28 -19.54
N SER A 138 -5.96 5.91 -20.70
CA SER A 138 -6.43 5.20 -21.91
C SER A 138 -5.44 4.18 -22.49
N GLN A 139 -4.14 4.30 -22.18
CA GLN A 139 -3.09 3.41 -22.65
C GLN A 139 -2.70 2.36 -21.61
N TYR A 140 -3.41 2.28 -20.48
CA TYR A 140 -3.23 1.23 -19.48
C TYR A 140 -3.41 -0.16 -20.11
N GLY A 141 -2.45 -1.05 -19.85
CA GLY A 141 -2.40 -2.39 -20.41
C GLY A 141 -1.81 -2.50 -21.81
N MET A 142 -1.35 -1.39 -22.40
CA MET A 142 -0.62 -1.37 -23.68
C MET A 142 0.88 -1.60 -23.46
N THR A 143 1.62 -1.90 -24.53
CA THR A 143 3.09 -1.93 -24.48
C THR A 143 3.62 -0.59 -23.96
N GLY A 144 4.48 -0.62 -22.94
CA GLY A 144 4.99 0.59 -22.27
C GLY A 144 4.20 0.99 -21.01
N PHE A 145 2.98 0.46 -20.82
CA PHE A 145 2.19 0.63 -19.59
C PHE A 145 1.47 -0.68 -19.22
N PRO A 146 2.10 -1.56 -18.43
CA PRO A 146 1.50 -2.85 -18.07
C PRO A 146 0.18 -2.74 -17.30
N ARG A 147 -0.63 -3.80 -17.35
CA ARG A 147 -1.81 -3.94 -16.49
C ARG A 147 -1.40 -4.18 -15.03
N TYR A 148 -2.26 -3.78 -14.11
CA TYR A 148 -2.17 -4.14 -12.70
C TYR A 148 -2.24 -5.65 -12.55
N ALA A 149 -1.16 -6.23 -12.03
CA ALA A 149 -1.03 -7.67 -11.81
C ALA A 149 -1.09 -8.06 -10.32
N GLY A 150 -1.38 -7.09 -9.44
CA GLY A 150 -1.52 -7.35 -8.01
C GLY A 150 -2.87 -7.97 -7.64
N PHE A 151 -3.06 -8.18 -6.33
CA PHE A 151 -4.29 -8.74 -5.80
C PHE A 151 -5.46 -7.76 -5.95
N ALA A 152 -6.63 -8.29 -6.29
CA ALA A 152 -7.78 -7.47 -6.66
C ALA A 152 -8.52 -6.81 -5.49
N SER A 153 -8.48 -7.44 -4.32
CA SER A 153 -9.14 -6.97 -3.10
C SER A 153 -8.17 -6.12 -2.29
N MET A 154 -8.36 -4.79 -2.29
CA MET A 154 -7.53 -3.91 -1.45
C MET A 154 -7.80 -4.14 0.04
N TYR A 155 -9.00 -4.59 0.40
CA TYR A 155 -9.24 -5.08 1.76
C TYR A 155 -8.28 -6.22 2.12
N GLU A 156 -8.19 -7.26 1.30
CA GLU A 156 -7.32 -8.41 1.59
C GLU A 156 -5.85 -8.02 1.66
N VAL A 157 -5.40 -7.09 0.82
CA VAL A 157 -4.01 -6.61 0.84
C VAL A 157 -3.68 -5.87 2.14
N HIS A 158 -4.61 -5.05 2.66
CA HIS A 158 -4.35 -4.10 3.74
C HIS A 158 -4.99 -4.46 5.10
N LYS A 159 -5.78 -5.54 5.20
CA LYS A 159 -6.57 -5.86 6.42
C LYS A 159 -5.78 -6.06 7.72
N PHE A 160 -4.48 -6.36 7.64
CA PHE A 160 -3.61 -6.50 8.82
C PHE A 160 -2.80 -5.22 9.11
N MET A 161 -3.03 -4.15 8.36
CA MET A 161 -2.52 -2.83 8.70
C MET A 161 -3.38 -2.14 9.75
N ASP A 162 -4.67 -2.50 9.84
CA ASP A 162 -5.61 -1.89 10.81
C ASP A 162 -5.65 -0.36 10.72
N LEU A 163 -5.71 0.16 9.49
CA LEU A 163 -5.63 1.61 9.28
C LEU A 163 -6.87 2.32 9.78
N ASP A 164 -6.65 3.40 10.53
CA ASP A 164 -7.68 4.32 11.02
C ASP A 164 -8.01 5.42 9.99
N GLU A 165 -8.97 6.30 10.33
CA GLU A 165 -9.36 7.40 9.43
C GLU A 165 -8.21 8.39 9.17
N ASN A 166 -7.32 8.58 10.16
CA ASN A 166 -6.25 9.57 10.07
C ASN A 166 -5.10 9.07 9.19
N GLU A 167 -4.77 7.79 9.29
CA GLU A 167 -3.75 7.14 8.48
C GLU A 167 -4.18 7.10 7.00
N LEU A 168 -5.42 6.68 6.71
CA LEU A 168 -5.93 6.74 5.34
C LEU A 168 -6.10 8.19 4.86
N GLY A 169 -6.62 9.07 5.71
CA GLY A 169 -6.78 10.49 5.41
C GLY A 169 -5.46 11.16 5.07
N TYR A 170 -4.40 10.86 5.80
CA TYR A 170 -3.04 11.33 5.53
C TYR A 170 -2.53 10.81 4.18
N PHE A 171 -2.73 9.53 3.86
CA PHE A 171 -2.39 8.98 2.54
C PHE A 171 -3.09 9.75 1.41
N ILE A 172 -4.42 9.94 1.50
CA ILE A 172 -5.21 10.69 0.50
C ILE A 172 -4.74 12.15 0.41
N GLN A 173 -4.39 12.77 1.54
CA GLN A 173 -3.83 14.12 1.57
C GLN A 173 -2.50 14.20 0.81
N GLN A 174 -1.62 13.20 0.94
CA GLN A 174 -0.37 13.17 0.16
C GLN A 174 -0.63 13.01 -1.34
N VAL A 175 -1.64 12.25 -1.75
CA VAL A 175 -2.08 12.17 -3.17
C VAL A 175 -2.51 13.53 -3.69
N ALA A 176 -3.36 14.24 -2.94
CA ALA A 176 -3.83 15.57 -3.31
C ALA A 176 -2.68 16.60 -3.40
N LEU A 177 -1.77 16.61 -2.42
CA LEU A 177 -0.61 17.49 -2.41
C LEU A 177 0.34 17.19 -3.59
N ALA A 178 0.58 15.91 -3.89
CA ALA A 178 1.39 15.50 -5.02
C ALA A 178 0.81 16.01 -6.34
N GLY A 179 -0.49 15.78 -6.59
CA GLY A 179 -1.17 16.30 -7.78
C GLY A 179 -1.11 17.83 -7.86
N ALA A 180 -1.40 18.53 -6.75
CA ALA A 180 -1.29 19.99 -6.67
C ALA A 180 0.12 20.50 -7.01
N SER A 181 1.17 19.77 -6.61
CA SER A 181 2.56 20.14 -6.90
C SER A 181 2.93 20.08 -8.39
N PHE A 182 2.15 19.35 -9.19
CA PHE A 182 2.22 19.32 -10.65
C PHE A 182 1.27 20.31 -11.34
N GLY A 183 0.52 21.11 -10.57
CA GLY A 183 -0.43 22.07 -11.12
C GLY A 183 -1.76 21.45 -11.56
N VAL A 184 -2.12 20.27 -11.03
CA VAL A 184 -3.45 19.68 -11.25
C VAL A 184 -4.53 20.62 -10.70
N ALA A 185 -5.60 20.82 -11.46
CA ALA A 185 -6.71 21.67 -11.10
C ALA A 185 -7.43 21.17 -9.84
N GLN A 186 -7.86 22.10 -8.99
CA GLN A 186 -8.48 21.81 -7.70
C GLN A 186 -9.68 20.85 -7.80
N ASN A 187 -10.52 21.01 -8.81
CA ASN A 187 -11.70 20.16 -8.98
C ASN A 187 -11.36 18.72 -9.38
N ASP A 188 -10.26 18.51 -10.12
CA ASP A 188 -9.76 17.15 -10.41
C ASP A 188 -9.12 16.53 -9.14
N LEU A 189 -8.45 17.33 -8.31
CA LEU A 189 -7.94 16.87 -7.01
C LEU A 189 -9.08 16.44 -6.07
N GLU A 190 -10.15 17.22 -6.01
CA GLU A 190 -11.36 16.89 -5.24
C GLU A 190 -12.02 15.62 -5.77
N ALA A 191 -12.12 15.45 -7.09
CA ALA A 191 -12.65 14.24 -7.69
C ALA A 191 -11.83 13.00 -7.32
N VAL A 192 -10.50 13.08 -7.36
CA VAL A 192 -9.60 11.99 -6.93
C VAL A 192 -9.76 11.70 -5.44
N GLY A 193 -9.79 12.75 -4.60
CA GLY A 193 -9.97 12.60 -3.16
C GLY A 193 -11.31 11.94 -2.81
N MET A 194 -12.40 12.31 -3.48
CA MET A 194 -13.70 11.67 -3.32
C MET A 194 -13.68 10.21 -3.78
N ALA A 195 -13.08 9.92 -4.94
CA ALA A 195 -12.99 8.55 -5.44
C ALA A 195 -12.21 7.64 -4.49
N LEU A 196 -11.07 8.10 -3.95
CA LEU A 196 -10.28 7.35 -2.97
C LEU A 196 -11.05 7.11 -1.66
N ASN A 197 -11.75 8.13 -1.15
CA ASN A 197 -12.56 7.98 0.07
C ASN A 197 -13.73 7.00 -0.13
N GLN A 198 -14.43 7.08 -1.27
CA GLN A 198 -15.51 6.15 -1.57
C GLN A 198 -15.02 4.71 -1.75
N LEU A 199 -13.84 4.53 -2.33
CA LEU A 199 -13.27 3.22 -2.61
C LEU A 199 -12.67 2.57 -1.35
N PHE A 200 -11.98 3.36 -0.52
CA PHE A 200 -11.13 2.85 0.56
C PHE A 200 -11.54 3.29 1.96
N GLY A 201 -12.21 4.44 2.10
CA GLY A 201 -12.46 5.10 3.40
C GLY A 201 -13.75 4.73 4.10
N LEU A 202 -14.63 3.97 3.45
CA LEU A 202 -15.89 3.55 4.02
C LEU A 202 -15.81 2.10 4.50
N ARG A 203 -15.79 1.87 5.82
CA ARG A 203 -15.76 0.51 6.37
C ARG A 203 -17.03 -0.26 6.00
N CYS A 204 -16.90 -1.57 5.90
CA CYS A 204 -17.96 -2.48 5.47
C CYS A 204 -18.56 -2.20 4.08
N SER A 205 -17.88 -1.48 3.20
CA SER A 205 -18.40 -1.20 1.86
C SER A 205 -18.70 -2.47 1.07
N PRO A 206 -19.76 -2.48 0.24
CA PRO A 206 -20.01 -3.59 -0.65
C PRO A 206 -18.88 -3.73 -1.68
N ALA A 207 -18.77 -4.91 -2.29
CA ALA A 207 -17.77 -5.14 -3.33
C ALA A 207 -17.94 -4.16 -4.51
N THR A 208 -16.83 -3.60 -4.98
CA THR A 208 -16.79 -2.65 -6.10
C THR A 208 -15.60 -2.92 -7.01
N THR A 209 -15.72 -2.52 -8.27
CA THR A 209 -14.69 -2.75 -9.29
C THR A 209 -13.73 -1.56 -9.33
N ALA A 210 -12.53 -1.74 -8.77
CA ALA A 210 -11.43 -0.78 -8.91
C ALA A 210 -10.64 -1.02 -10.21
N ILE A 211 -10.38 -2.29 -10.53
CA ILE A 211 -9.67 -2.73 -11.74
C ILE A 211 -10.67 -3.48 -12.63
N PRO A 212 -11.01 -2.98 -13.83
CA PRO A 212 -12.05 -3.56 -14.68
C PRO A 212 -11.89 -5.06 -14.92
N GLU A 213 -10.67 -5.52 -15.19
CA GLU A 213 -10.38 -6.93 -15.51
C GLU A 213 -10.52 -7.87 -14.31
N GLN A 214 -10.58 -7.36 -13.09
CA GLN A 214 -10.62 -8.16 -11.86
C GLN A 214 -12.03 -8.23 -11.23
N GLY A 215 -13.00 -7.52 -11.80
CA GLY A 215 -14.39 -7.50 -11.35
C GLY A 215 -14.60 -6.88 -9.97
N PRO A 216 -15.80 -7.03 -9.38
CA PRO A 216 -16.10 -6.48 -8.05
C PRO A 216 -15.34 -7.20 -6.94
N GLN A 217 -14.72 -6.44 -6.03
CA GLN A 217 -13.98 -6.95 -4.88
C GLN A 217 -14.20 -6.07 -3.64
N LEU A 218 -13.89 -6.56 -2.45
CA LEU A 218 -13.86 -5.74 -1.24
C LEU A 218 -12.69 -4.76 -1.31
N GLN A 219 -12.97 -3.45 -1.27
CA GLN A 219 -11.95 -2.42 -1.44
C GLN A 219 -11.62 -1.64 -0.17
N ALA A 220 -12.52 -1.59 0.82
CA ALA A 220 -12.28 -0.81 2.04
C ALA A 220 -10.93 -1.15 2.71
N ILE A 221 -10.12 -0.11 2.93
CA ILE A 221 -8.82 -0.18 3.61
C ILE A 221 -8.97 0.35 5.04
N CYS A 222 -9.72 1.43 5.22
CA CYS A 222 -10.14 1.91 6.53
C CYS A 222 -11.16 0.92 7.09
N ILE A 223 -10.76 0.15 8.10
CA ILE A 223 -11.59 -0.91 8.69
C ILE A 223 -11.71 -0.82 10.21
N GLU A 224 -10.98 0.10 10.84
CA GLU A 224 -11.06 0.39 12.28
C GLU A 224 -12.41 1.05 12.64
N ASP A 225 -12.76 1.09 13.93
CA ASP A 225 -14.07 1.58 14.39
C ASP A 225 -14.31 3.08 14.17
N SER A 226 -13.25 3.90 14.13
CA SER A 226 -13.29 5.32 13.77
C SER A 226 -13.72 5.55 12.32
N CYS A 227 -13.49 4.58 11.43
CA CYS A 227 -13.82 4.72 10.02
C CYS A 227 -15.34 4.86 9.82
N PRO A 228 -15.78 5.80 8.96
CA PRO A 228 -17.20 5.94 8.64
C PRO A 228 -17.73 4.67 7.98
N ILE A 229 -18.92 4.24 8.42
CA ILE A 229 -19.57 3.06 7.87
C ILE A 229 -20.24 3.37 6.53
N SER A 230 -20.10 2.46 5.57
CA SER A 230 -20.80 2.56 4.30
C SER A 230 -22.32 2.60 4.51
N PRO A 231 -23.07 3.45 3.78
CA PRO A 231 -24.54 3.48 3.88
C PRO A 231 -25.19 2.16 3.46
N ASN A 232 -24.50 1.34 2.65
CA ASN A 232 -24.94 0.02 2.20
C ASN A 232 -24.05 -1.09 2.78
N ALA A 233 -23.80 -1.04 4.09
CA ALA A 233 -22.82 -1.88 4.76
C ALA A 233 -23.08 -3.39 4.62
N THR A 234 -22.02 -4.13 4.28
CA THR A 234 -21.99 -5.60 4.27
C THR A 234 -20.94 -6.13 5.26
N CYS A 235 -21.03 -5.72 6.53
CA CYS A 235 -19.99 -5.98 7.54
C CYS A 235 -19.68 -7.47 7.76
N ALA A 236 -20.62 -8.38 7.47
CA ALA A 236 -20.38 -9.83 7.56
C ALA A 236 -19.29 -10.34 6.59
N ASN A 237 -18.97 -9.56 5.55
CA ASN A 237 -17.90 -9.89 4.61
C ASN A 237 -16.50 -9.47 5.10
N TYR A 238 -16.43 -8.74 6.21
CA TYR A 238 -15.21 -8.20 6.78
C TYR A 238 -14.89 -8.91 8.09
N GLN A 239 -13.63 -9.31 8.26
CA GLN A 239 -13.13 -9.73 9.55
C GLN A 239 -12.93 -8.53 10.47
N PRO A 240 -13.02 -8.72 11.80
CA PRO A 240 -12.61 -7.70 12.76
C PRO A 240 -11.20 -7.19 12.46
N ALA A 241 -10.99 -5.90 12.66
CA ALA A 241 -9.70 -5.29 12.48
C ALA A 241 -8.71 -5.81 13.55
N ILE A 242 -7.46 -6.05 13.15
CA ILE A 242 -6.42 -6.63 14.02
C ILE A 242 -5.16 -5.78 13.87
N ALA A 243 -4.86 -5.00 14.90
CA ALA A 243 -3.66 -4.19 14.97
C ALA A 243 -2.38 -5.02 14.72
N PRO A 244 -1.46 -4.54 13.86
CA PRO A 244 -0.22 -5.24 13.60
C PRO A 244 0.69 -5.22 14.82
N LYS A 245 1.40 -6.33 15.02
CA LYS A 245 2.44 -6.43 16.06
C LYS A 245 3.72 -5.73 15.60
N ASN A 246 4.43 -5.10 16.52
CA ASN A 246 5.78 -4.62 16.24
C ASN A 246 6.75 -5.82 16.14
N ALA A 247 7.41 -5.96 14.98
CA ALA A 247 8.34 -7.05 14.69
C ALA A 247 9.77 -6.79 15.17
N THR A 248 10.07 -5.54 15.58
CA THR A 248 11.38 -5.13 16.13
C THR A 248 11.44 -5.23 17.65
N GLY A 249 10.32 -5.56 18.31
CA GLY A 249 10.24 -5.79 19.74
C GLY A 249 10.77 -7.17 20.12
N VAL A 250 11.91 -7.19 20.80
CA VAL A 250 12.30 -8.23 21.75
C VAL A 250 11.07 -8.60 22.59
N GLU A 251 10.76 -9.88 22.72
CA GLU A 251 9.76 -10.37 23.68
C GLU A 251 10.15 -9.86 25.08
N THR A 252 9.60 -8.73 25.50
CA THR A 252 9.53 -8.41 26.92
C THR A 252 8.48 -9.34 27.49
N ASN A 253 8.99 -10.50 27.90
CA ASN A 253 8.27 -11.55 28.62
C ASN A 253 7.49 -10.88 29.77
N ALA A 254 6.20 -10.61 29.51
CA ALA A 254 5.31 -10.04 30.49
C ALA A 254 5.22 -11.03 31.65
N THR A 255 5.44 -10.48 32.83
CA THR A 255 5.62 -11.16 34.10
C THR A 255 4.40 -12.05 34.39
N MET A 256 4.61 -13.37 34.42
CA MET A 256 3.66 -14.31 35.03
C MET A 256 3.70 -14.11 36.54
N THR A 257 2.81 -13.29 37.08
CA THR A 257 2.47 -13.26 38.50
C THR A 257 1.43 -14.33 38.79
N GLY A 258 1.81 -15.27 39.65
CA GLY A 258 0.87 -16.04 40.46
C GLY A 258 0.78 -17.53 40.13
N SER A 259 1.61 -18.33 40.78
CA SER A 259 1.17 -19.46 41.64
C SER A 259 2.38 -20.23 42.16
N ASN A 260 2.60 -20.17 43.48
CA ASN A 260 3.44 -21.11 44.24
C ASN A 260 2.95 -22.55 43.99
N PRO A 261 3.83 -23.57 43.96
CA PRO A 261 4.17 -24.22 45.23
C PRO A 261 5.63 -24.72 45.37
N THR A 262 6.13 -24.52 46.58
CA THR A 262 6.83 -25.48 47.45
C THR A 262 7.80 -26.48 46.82
N ALA A 263 9.08 -26.26 47.12
CA ALA A 263 10.17 -27.20 46.92
C ALA A 263 9.98 -28.51 47.71
N THR A 264 10.28 -29.64 47.08
CA THR A 264 10.69 -30.86 47.78
C THR A 264 11.76 -31.56 46.96
N THR A 265 12.95 -31.66 47.55
CA THR A 265 14.11 -32.37 47.03
C THR A 265 14.00 -33.86 47.35
N THR A 266 14.33 -34.72 46.38
CA THR A 266 14.95 -36.04 46.63
C THR A 266 15.53 -36.63 45.33
N PRO A 267 16.66 -37.34 45.36
CA PRO A 267 17.44 -37.74 44.18
C PRO A 267 17.30 -39.23 43.79
N SER A 268 18.00 -39.62 42.71
CA SER A 268 18.23 -40.98 42.14
C SER A 268 17.27 -41.36 41.01
N MET A 269 17.66 -42.03 39.91
CA MET A 269 18.83 -42.84 39.58
C MET A 269 18.88 -42.98 38.03
N VAL A 270 20.07 -43.08 37.43
CA VAL A 270 20.29 -43.52 36.03
C VAL A 270 20.62 -45.01 36.04
N PRO A 271 20.08 -45.83 35.13
CA PRO A 271 20.86 -46.41 34.01
C PRO A 271 20.01 -46.57 32.72
N THR A 272 20.42 -47.01 31.52
CA THR A 272 21.66 -47.07 30.71
C THR A 272 21.23 -47.71 29.36
N SER A 273 21.70 -47.16 28.23
CA SER A 273 22.00 -47.77 26.91
C SER A 273 20.95 -48.49 26.03
N GLY A 274 21.08 -48.27 24.70
CA GLY A 274 20.64 -49.15 23.60
C GLY A 274 20.07 -48.36 22.39
N ALA A 275 20.87 -47.76 21.51
CA ALA A 275 21.54 -48.33 20.32
C ALA A 275 20.62 -48.70 19.12
N ALA A 276 20.75 -47.92 18.03
CA ALA A 276 20.61 -48.25 16.59
C ALA A 276 19.23 -48.74 16.08
N THR A 277 18.74 -48.55 14.85
CA THR A 277 19.31 -48.38 13.49
C THR A 277 18.19 -47.94 12.53
N GLN A 278 18.54 -47.09 11.55
CA GLN A 278 18.26 -47.15 10.08
C GLN A 278 16.90 -47.64 9.50
N GLY A 279 16.44 -46.91 8.47
CA GLY A 279 15.51 -47.38 7.41
C GLY A 279 14.60 -46.27 6.89
N ILE A 280 15.00 -45.47 5.88
CA ILE A 280 14.78 -45.67 4.43
C ILE A 280 13.30 -45.90 4.07
N SER A 281 12.61 -44.94 3.45
CA SER A 281 12.43 -44.86 1.98
C SER A 281 11.18 -44.09 1.54
N LEU A 282 11.37 -43.34 0.45
CA LEU A 282 10.52 -43.19 -0.73
C LEU A 282 9.01 -42.92 -0.54
N ALA A 283 8.53 -41.78 -1.07
CA ALA A 283 7.95 -41.72 -2.42
C ALA A 283 6.89 -40.60 -2.58
N LEU A 284 7.10 -39.77 -3.62
CA LEU A 284 6.07 -39.23 -4.54
C LEU A 284 5.08 -38.19 -3.93
N LEU A 285 4.59 -37.13 -4.58
CA LEU A 285 4.60 -36.65 -5.96
C LEU A 285 4.00 -35.21 -5.93
N VAL A 286 4.21 -34.49 -7.04
CA VAL A 286 3.42 -33.35 -7.57
C VAL A 286 3.73 -31.92 -7.07
N ALA A 287 4.30 -31.19 -8.02
CA ALA A 287 4.26 -29.76 -8.26
C ALA A 287 2.99 -29.02 -7.77
N LEU A 288 3.16 -27.79 -7.28
CA LEU A 288 2.38 -26.65 -7.78
C LEU A 288 3.05 -25.31 -7.40
N ILE A 289 3.45 -24.58 -8.44
CA ILE A 289 3.32 -23.14 -8.65
C ILE A 289 4.04 -22.22 -7.64
N ALA A 290 5.22 -21.78 -8.09
CA ALA A 290 5.71 -20.43 -7.86
C ALA A 290 4.67 -19.41 -8.37
N CYS A 291 4.10 -18.62 -7.46
CA CYS A 291 3.52 -17.29 -7.68
C CYS A 291 3.11 -16.72 -6.33
N ILE A 292 4.08 -16.36 -5.47
CA ILE A 292 3.85 -15.48 -4.32
C ILE A 292 5.02 -14.51 -4.25
N VAL A 293 4.78 -13.33 -4.86
CA VAL A 293 5.58 -12.10 -4.81
C VAL A 293 6.99 -12.18 -5.37
#